data_AF-A0A2H3FV76-F1
#
_entry.id   AF-A0A2H3FV76-F1
#
_cell.length_a   1.000
_cell.length_b   1.000
_cell.length_c   1.000
_cell.angle_alpha   90.00
_cell.angle_beta   90.00
_cell.angle_gamma   90.00
#
_symmetry.space_group_name_H-M   'P 1'
#
loop_
_entity.id
_entity.type
_entity.pdbx_description
1 polymer ?
#
loop_
_entity_poly.entity_id
_entity_poly.type
_entity_poly.pdbx_seq_one_letter_code
_entity_poly.pdbx_strand_id
1 'polypeptide(L)'
;MQCVEKGLLELDSDISTVFPEWKDPQILMGFNEKNEPTFGPATKAITLRPLNNHSTNLSCLSLENDGCIHQESTGPESLRHKIERVTSLKLDEYMKRHIFDAVSVKDATFHLDQRGDLRARKVTNWKRSGQGLDKDKSPLYSEIIEGDLGGGGLYTTVNELLKIYHGILTAQLL
;
A
#
# COMPACT_ATOMS: atom_id res chain seq x y z
N MET A 1 3.28 -6.08 10.92
CA MET A 1 3.69 -6.52 12.27
C MET A 1 3.53 -8.02 12.48
N GLN A 2 2.38 -8.62 12.16
CA GLN A 2 2.17 -10.08 12.28
C GLN A 2 3.27 -10.98 11.67
N CYS A 3 3.81 -10.66 10.49
CA CYS A 3 4.93 -11.43 9.91
C CYS A 3 6.23 -11.28 10.70
N VAL A 4 6.40 -10.16 11.41
CA VAL A 4 7.55 -9.92 12.30
C VAL A 4 7.41 -10.74 13.59
N GLU A 5 6.23 -10.74 14.20
CA GLU A 5 5.95 -11.55 15.40
C GLU A 5 6.08 -13.05 15.14
N LYS A 6 5.71 -13.49 13.93
CA LYS A 6 5.90 -14.88 13.47
C LYS A 6 7.36 -15.22 13.13
N GLY A 7 8.30 -14.27 13.23
CA GLY A 7 9.70 -14.45 12.88
C GLY A 7 9.96 -14.65 11.38
N LEU A 8 8.99 -14.33 10.51
CA LEU A 8 9.13 -14.45 9.06
C LEU A 8 9.88 -13.26 8.45
N LEU A 9 9.88 -12.12 9.16
CA LEU A 9 10.53 -10.88 8.77
C LEU A 9 11.14 -10.23 10.03
N GLU A 10 12.24 -9.51 9.90
CA GLU A 10 12.80 -8.72 11.00
C GLU A 10 12.86 -7.24 10.59
N LEU A 11 12.52 -6.34 11.52
CA LEU A 11 12.41 -4.90 11.21
C LEU A 11 13.73 -4.27 10.76
N ASP A 12 14.84 -4.75 11.30
CA ASP A 12 16.17 -4.15 11.12
C ASP A 12 17.13 -5.04 10.32
N SER A 13 16.68 -6.22 9.86
CA SER A 13 17.52 -7.09 9.05
C SER A 13 17.62 -6.61 7.61
N ASP A 14 18.73 -6.98 6.96
CA ASP A 14 18.91 -6.74 5.53
C ASP A 14 17.86 -7.54 4.75
N ILE A 15 17.06 -6.78 4.02
CA ILE A 15 15.94 -7.34 3.27
C ILE A 15 16.37 -8.10 2.03
N SER A 16 17.64 -7.93 1.61
CA SER A 16 18.23 -8.66 0.49
C SER A 16 18.20 -10.18 0.68
N THR A 17 18.12 -10.63 1.94
CA THR A 17 17.96 -12.05 2.32
C THR A 17 16.65 -12.66 1.81
N VAL A 18 15.59 -11.85 1.73
CA VAL A 18 14.26 -12.25 1.23
C VAL A 18 14.05 -11.78 -0.22
N PHE A 19 14.65 -10.64 -0.57
CA PHE A 19 14.56 -9.96 -1.86
C PHE A 19 15.96 -9.75 -2.48
N PRO A 20 16.56 -10.78 -3.10
CA PRO A 20 17.89 -10.68 -3.69
C PRO A 20 18.03 -9.53 -4.71
N GLU A 21 16.93 -9.15 -5.37
CA GLU A 21 16.85 -8.03 -6.29
C GLU A 21 17.17 -6.66 -5.66
N TRP A 22 17.08 -6.53 -4.34
CA TRP A 22 17.29 -5.28 -3.60
C TRP A 22 18.68 -5.22 -2.94
N LYS A 23 19.58 -6.13 -3.31
CA LYS A 23 20.93 -6.19 -2.76
C LYS A 23 21.80 -4.99 -3.13
N ASP A 24 21.61 -4.47 -4.36
CA ASP A 24 22.39 -3.34 -4.89
C ASP A 24 21.47 -2.27 -5.52
N PRO A 25 20.66 -1.56 -4.73
CA PRO A 25 19.73 -0.58 -5.27
C PRO A 25 20.50 0.63 -5.80
N GLN A 26 20.15 1.04 -7.02
CA GLN A 26 20.67 2.25 -7.63
C GLN A 26 19.78 3.44 -7.30
N ILE A 27 20.37 4.50 -6.77
CA ILE A 27 19.70 5.76 -6.44
C ILE A 27 19.83 6.69 -7.65
N LEU A 28 18.71 7.22 -8.12
CA LEU A 28 18.71 8.30 -9.13
C LEU A 28 19.31 9.56 -8.50
N MET A 29 20.46 9.99 -8.99
CA MET A 29 21.21 11.14 -8.48
C MET A 29 20.87 12.44 -9.23
N GLY A 30 20.39 12.33 -10.47
CA GLY A 30 20.00 13.47 -11.29
C GLY A 30 19.88 13.13 -12.77
N PHE A 31 19.97 14.14 -13.63
CA PHE A 31 20.01 14.00 -15.09
C PHE A 31 21.27 14.68 -15.61
N ASN A 32 21.91 14.09 -16.62
CA ASN A 32 23.09 14.67 -17.27
C ASN A 32 22.69 15.79 -18.27
N GLU A 33 23.68 16.44 -18.89
CA GLU A 33 23.45 17.51 -19.88
C GLU A 33 22.67 17.04 -21.13
N LYS A 34 22.59 15.73 -21.38
CA LYS A 34 21.78 15.11 -22.44
C LYS A 34 20.37 14.72 -21.98
N ASN A 35 19.99 15.11 -20.76
CA ASN A 35 18.73 14.77 -20.10
C ASN A 35 18.55 13.26 -19.85
N GLU A 36 19.64 12.52 -19.69
CA GLU A 36 19.62 11.09 -19.35
C GLU A 36 19.81 10.92 -17.83
N PRO A 37 19.09 9.97 -17.20
CA PRO A 37 19.18 9.75 -15.76
C PRO A 37 20.55 9.22 -15.35
N THR A 38 21.10 9.76 -14.26
CA THR A 38 22.36 9.30 -13.66
C THR A 38 22.10 8.59 -12.33
N PHE A 39 22.76 7.45 -12.13
CA PHE A 39 22.56 6.58 -10.98
C PHE A 39 23.82 6.45 -10.14
N GLY A 40 23.66 6.34 -8.82
CA GLY A 40 24.73 6.06 -7.86
C GLY A 40 24.38 4.89 -6.94
N PRO A 41 25.37 4.22 -6.33
CA PRO A 41 25.13 3.13 -5.40
C PRO A 41 24.49 3.64 -4.10
N ALA A 42 23.52 2.91 -3.56
CA ALA A 42 23.00 3.19 -2.23
C ALA A 42 24.07 2.97 -1.15
N THR A 43 24.20 3.93 -0.22
CA THR A 43 25.20 3.88 0.86
C THR A 43 24.73 3.10 2.09
N LYS A 44 23.45 2.72 2.15
CA LYS A 44 22.84 1.98 3.26
C LYS A 44 21.96 0.85 2.71
N ALA A 45 22.01 -0.30 3.39
CA ALA A 45 21.09 -1.41 3.12
C ALA A 45 19.64 -0.98 3.41
N ILE A 46 18.70 -1.47 2.61
CA ILE A 46 17.27 -1.22 2.81
C ILE A 46 16.74 -2.21 3.85
N THR A 47 16.24 -1.70 4.98
CA THR A 47 15.59 -2.51 6.04
C THR A 47 14.07 -2.28 6.05
N LEU A 48 13.32 -3.08 6.83
CA LEU A 48 11.86 -3.00 6.90
C LEU A 48 11.32 -1.81 7.70
N ARG A 49 12.06 -1.35 8.72
CA ARG A 49 11.66 -0.24 9.60
C ARG A 49 11.50 1.10 8.84
N PRO A 50 12.45 1.54 7.98
CA PRO A 50 12.28 2.77 7.20
C PRO A 50 11.08 2.73 6.24
N LEU A 51 10.76 1.55 5.72
CA LEU A 51 9.65 1.36 4.79
C LEU A 51 8.29 1.54 5.46
N ASN A 52 8.16 1.06 6.70
CA ASN A 52 6.93 1.18 7.50
C ASN A 52 6.71 2.61 8.03
N ASN A 53 7.77 3.41 8.11
CA ASN A 53 7.74 4.79 8.62
C ASN A 53 7.72 5.86 7.52
N HIS A 54 7.48 5.48 6.25
CA HIS A 54 7.55 6.39 5.09
C HIS A 54 8.90 7.14 4.95
N SER A 55 9.99 6.60 5.51
CA SER A 55 11.32 7.25 5.45
C SER A 55 12.21 6.73 4.32
N THR A 56 11.70 5.79 3.51
CA THR A 56 12.28 5.43 2.22
C THR A 56 11.69 6.31 1.13
N ASN A 57 12.52 7.07 0.43
CA ASN A 57 12.16 7.84 -0.77
C ASN A 57 11.97 6.92 -1.99
N LEU A 58 11.13 5.89 -1.86
CA LEU A 58 10.59 5.17 -3.00
C LEU A 58 9.39 6.01 -3.45
N SER A 59 9.52 6.75 -4.53
CA SER A 59 8.46 7.60 -5.07
C SER A 59 7.78 6.92 -6.26
N CYS A 60 6.46 6.79 -6.21
CA CYS A 60 5.67 6.58 -7.43
C CYS A 60 5.61 7.89 -8.22
N LEU A 61 5.97 7.85 -9.51
CA LEU A 61 5.71 8.95 -10.43
C LEU A 61 4.25 8.86 -10.89
N SER A 62 3.34 9.57 -10.22
CA SER A 62 2.06 9.93 -10.83
C SER A 62 2.28 11.18 -11.69
N LEU A 63 2.26 11.00 -13.00
CA LEU A 63 2.21 12.11 -13.96
C LEU A 63 0.76 12.59 -14.04
N GLU A 64 0.42 13.63 -13.28
CA GLU A 64 -0.76 14.45 -13.56
C GLU A 64 -0.33 15.72 -14.30
N ASN A 65 -1.10 16.08 -15.32
CA ASN A 65 -0.81 17.09 -16.33
C ASN A 65 -0.94 18.54 -15.83
N ASP A 66 -0.90 18.79 -14.52
CA ASP A 66 -1.01 20.12 -13.91
C ASP A 66 -0.12 20.23 -12.66
N GLY A 67 1.18 20.43 -12.87
CA GLY A 67 2.06 21.27 -12.02
C GLY A 67 2.26 20.93 -10.53
N CYS A 68 1.63 19.90 -9.98
CA CYS A 68 1.74 19.51 -8.58
C CYS A 68 2.14 18.02 -8.47
N ILE A 69 3.40 17.77 -8.18
CA ILE A 69 3.92 16.43 -7.92
C ILE A 69 3.49 16.03 -6.51
N HIS A 70 2.38 15.32 -6.36
CA HIS A 70 2.07 14.64 -5.11
C HIS A 70 2.97 13.39 -4.99
N GLN A 71 3.99 13.47 -4.13
CA GLN A 71 4.81 12.32 -3.76
C GLN A 71 4.01 11.40 -2.82
N GLU A 72 3.51 10.28 -3.35
CA GLU A 72 3.04 9.16 -2.53
C GLU A 72 4.14 8.10 -2.48
N SER A 73 4.53 7.71 -1.26
CA SER A 73 5.65 6.78 -1.06
C SER A 73 5.25 5.35 -1.44
N THR A 74 6.10 4.63 -2.18
CA THR A 74 5.93 3.21 -2.57
C THR A 74 6.14 2.23 -1.41
N GLY A 75 6.21 2.74 -0.17
CA GLY A 75 6.50 1.95 1.03
C GLY A 75 5.48 0.84 1.28
N PRO A 76 4.18 1.16 1.37
CA PRO A 76 3.12 0.18 1.58
C PRO A 76 3.00 -0.87 0.45
N GLU A 77 3.18 -0.46 -0.80
CA GLU A 77 3.15 -1.39 -1.96
C GLU A 77 4.33 -2.35 -1.98
N SER A 78 5.51 -1.84 -1.58
CA SER A 78 6.67 -2.69 -1.39
C SER A 78 6.46 -3.70 -0.27
N LEU A 79 5.71 -3.36 0.80
CA LEU A 79 5.38 -4.27 1.91
C LEU A 79 4.43 -5.40 1.49
N ARG A 80 3.46 -5.13 0.60
CA ARG A 80 2.55 -6.14 0.05
C ARG A 80 3.31 -7.30 -0.58
N HIS A 81 4.24 -7.02 -1.50
CA HIS A 81 5.08 -8.05 -2.15
C HIS A 81 5.86 -8.90 -1.14
N LYS A 82 6.21 -8.34 0.03
CA LYS A 82 6.90 -9.05 1.13
C LYS A 82 6.02 -10.05 1.81
N ILE A 83 4.82 -9.62 2.16
CA ILE A 83 3.82 -10.52 2.75
C ILE A 83 3.53 -11.63 1.75
N GLU A 84 3.29 -11.31 0.48
CA GLU A 84 3.02 -12.34 -0.53
C GLU A 84 4.17 -13.34 -0.69
N ARG A 85 5.42 -12.86 -0.69
CA ARG A 85 6.59 -13.74 -0.86
C ARG A 85 6.88 -14.63 0.35
N VAL A 86 6.76 -14.11 1.58
CA VAL A 86 7.07 -14.89 2.79
C VAL A 86 5.94 -15.80 3.22
N THR A 87 4.69 -15.49 2.85
CA THR A 87 3.52 -16.28 3.22
C THR A 87 2.99 -17.15 2.08
N SER A 88 3.42 -16.88 0.84
CA SER A 88 2.86 -17.50 -0.39
C SER A 88 1.35 -17.29 -0.56
N LEU A 89 0.77 -16.30 0.11
CA LEU A 89 -0.64 -15.92 0.02
C LEU A 89 -0.77 -14.56 -0.66
N LYS A 90 -1.89 -14.30 -1.34
CA LYS A 90 -2.21 -12.93 -1.77
C LYS A 90 -2.51 -12.04 -0.55
N LEU A 91 -2.33 -10.73 -0.70
CA LEU A 91 -2.52 -9.82 0.44
C LEU A 91 -3.98 -9.84 0.92
N ASP A 92 -4.94 -9.90 0.00
CA ASP A 92 -6.36 -10.06 0.31
C ASP A 92 -6.65 -11.33 1.14
N GLU A 93 -6.08 -12.47 0.75
CA GLU A 93 -6.21 -13.75 1.45
C GLU A 93 -5.55 -13.70 2.83
N TYR A 94 -4.36 -13.11 2.91
CA TYR A 94 -3.65 -12.93 4.17
C TYR A 94 -4.46 -12.06 5.13
N MET A 95 -4.93 -10.89 4.68
CA MET A 95 -5.74 -9.98 5.48
C MET A 95 -7.07 -10.61 5.87
N LYS A 96 -7.72 -11.35 4.96
CA LYS A 96 -8.94 -12.08 5.28
C LYS A 96 -8.74 -13.04 6.44
N ARG A 97 -7.73 -13.91 6.33
CA ARG A 97 -7.48 -14.96 7.33
C ARG A 97 -6.98 -14.43 8.67
N HIS A 98 -6.10 -13.43 8.65
CA HIS A 98 -5.37 -13.00 9.84
C HIS A 98 -5.84 -11.67 10.44
N ILE A 99 -6.72 -10.94 9.75
CA ILE A 99 -7.29 -9.69 10.25
C ILE A 99 -8.81 -9.78 10.22
N PHE A 100 -9.42 -9.99 9.05
CA PHE A 100 -10.87 -9.85 8.91
C PHE A 100 -11.63 -10.95 9.64
N ASP A 101 -11.26 -12.22 9.43
CA ASP A 101 -11.92 -13.35 10.08
C ASP A 101 -11.73 -13.30 11.61
N ALA A 102 -10.56 -12.84 12.07
CA ALA A 102 -10.26 -12.70 13.50
C ALA A 102 -11.21 -11.72 14.21
N VAL A 103 -11.54 -10.59 13.58
CA VAL A 103 -12.48 -9.60 14.14
C VAL A 103 -13.87 -9.65 13.51
N SER A 104 -14.20 -10.74 12.80
CA SER A 104 -15.49 -10.93 12.14
C SER A 104 -15.88 -9.78 11.19
N VAL A 105 -14.91 -9.29 10.43
CA VAL A 105 -15.11 -8.30 9.36
C VAL A 105 -15.64 -8.98 8.10
N LYS A 106 -16.70 -8.41 7.52
CA LYS A 106 -17.41 -9.01 6.36
C LYS A 106 -17.42 -8.11 5.11
N ASP A 107 -17.46 -6.81 5.34
CA ASP A 107 -17.54 -5.80 4.29
C ASP A 107 -16.20 -5.10 4.13
N ALA A 108 -15.19 -5.87 3.71
CA ALA A 108 -13.86 -5.38 3.33
C ALA A 108 -13.35 -6.13 2.09
N THR A 109 -12.81 -5.42 1.08
CA THR A 109 -12.26 -6.02 -0.15
C THR A 109 -11.27 -5.07 -0.86
N PHE A 110 -10.28 -5.64 -1.53
CA PHE A 110 -9.45 -4.93 -2.52
C PHE A 110 -10.07 -5.00 -3.93
N HIS A 111 -10.89 -6.01 -4.20
CA HIS A 111 -11.54 -6.27 -5.48
C HIS A 111 -13.01 -5.86 -5.41
N LEU A 112 -13.28 -4.58 -5.66
CA LEU A 112 -14.65 -4.04 -5.62
C LEU A 112 -15.50 -4.50 -6.81
N ASP A 113 -14.86 -4.81 -7.93
CA ASP A 113 -15.45 -5.41 -9.13
C ASP A 113 -16.12 -6.76 -8.84
N GLN A 114 -15.58 -7.52 -7.88
CA GLN A 114 -16.09 -8.82 -7.46
C GLN A 114 -17.18 -8.75 -6.36
N ARG A 115 -17.37 -7.57 -5.74
CA ARG A 115 -18.34 -7.36 -4.63
C ARG A 115 -19.43 -6.38 -5.04
N GLY A 116 -20.38 -6.87 -5.85
CA GLY A 116 -21.52 -6.06 -6.33
C GLY A 116 -22.35 -5.42 -5.21
N ASP A 117 -22.46 -6.08 -4.06
CA ASP A 117 -23.16 -5.59 -2.87
C ASP A 117 -22.45 -4.40 -2.19
N LEU A 118 -21.11 -4.38 -2.21
CA LEU A 118 -20.32 -3.24 -1.73
C LEU A 118 -20.30 -2.11 -2.77
N ARG A 119 -20.15 -2.46 -4.05
CA ARG A 119 -20.17 -1.51 -5.15
C ARG A 119 -21.48 -0.72 -5.19
N ALA A 120 -22.62 -1.38 -4.95
CA ALA A 120 -23.94 -0.75 -4.89
C ALA A 120 -24.09 0.28 -3.76
N ARG A 121 -23.29 0.15 -2.68
CA ARG A 121 -23.31 1.05 -1.51
C ARG A 121 -22.12 2.00 -1.44
N LYS A 122 -21.24 1.97 -2.45
CA LYS A 122 -20.05 2.82 -2.52
C LYS A 122 -20.45 4.30 -2.48
N VAL A 123 -19.83 5.04 -1.56
CA VAL A 123 -20.03 6.49 -1.47
C VAL A 123 -19.46 7.19 -2.70
N THR A 124 -20.18 8.19 -3.18
CA THR A 124 -19.73 9.02 -4.31
C THR A 124 -18.74 10.07 -3.82
N ASN A 125 -17.59 10.16 -4.49
CA ASN A 125 -16.63 11.25 -4.26
C ASN A 125 -17.13 12.52 -4.95
N TRP A 126 -16.94 13.66 -4.29
CA TRP A 126 -17.30 14.97 -4.80
C TRP A 126 -16.07 15.87 -4.81
N LYS A 127 -15.89 16.62 -5.90
CA LYS A 127 -14.86 17.65 -6.04
C LYS A 127 -15.50 19.02 -5.98
N ARG A 128 -14.82 19.98 -5.35
CA ARG A 128 -15.28 21.36 -5.29
C ARG A 128 -15.14 22.02 -6.66
N SER A 129 -16.20 22.68 -7.10
CA SER A 129 -16.26 23.39 -8.38
C SER A 129 -16.89 24.77 -8.14
N GLY A 130 -16.04 25.79 -7.98
CA GLY A 130 -16.46 27.11 -7.52
C GLY A 130 -17.16 27.05 -6.15
N GLN A 131 -18.43 27.47 -6.12
CA GLN A 131 -19.28 27.42 -4.92
C GLN A 131 -20.08 26.10 -4.80
N GLY A 132 -20.00 25.22 -5.80
CA GLY A 132 -20.72 23.95 -5.85
C GLY A 132 -19.84 22.71 -5.63
N LEU A 133 -20.48 21.55 -5.72
CA LEU A 133 -19.86 20.24 -5.70
C LEU A 133 -20.22 19.49 -6.99
N ASP A 134 -19.21 19.02 -7.70
CA ASP A 134 -19.37 18.14 -8.86
C ASP A 134 -18.99 16.72 -8.47
N LYS A 135 -19.70 15.72 -9.02
CA LYS A 135 -19.30 14.32 -8.84
C LYS A 135 -17.91 14.14 -9.42
N ASP A 136 -17.03 13.51 -8.67
CA ASP A 136 -15.72 13.13 -9.17
C ASP A 136 -15.88 12.04 -10.23
N LYS A 137 -15.50 12.36 -11.46
CA LYS A 137 -15.54 11.45 -12.61
C LYS A 137 -14.19 10.80 -12.88
N SER A 138 -13.13 11.26 -12.21
CA SER A 138 -11.76 10.79 -12.39
C SER A 138 -11.24 10.24 -11.06
N PRO A 139 -11.61 8.99 -10.71
CA PRO A 139 -11.10 8.36 -9.51
C PRO A 139 -9.57 8.16 -9.64
N LEU A 140 -8.86 8.36 -8.53
CA LEU A 140 -7.41 8.14 -8.44
C LEU A 140 -7.00 6.69 -8.75
N TYR A 141 -7.90 5.74 -8.50
CA TYR A 141 -7.71 4.32 -8.79
C TYR A 141 -8.84 3.82 -9.70
N SER A 142 -8.47 3.06 -10.72
CA SER A 142 -9.40 2.27 -11.53
C SER A 142 -10.25 1.37 -10.63
N GLU A 143 -11.51 1.10 -11.00
CA GLU A 143 -12.32 0.09 -10.30
C GLU A 143 -11.81 -1.34 -10.54
N ILE A 144 -11.00 -1.53 -11.59
CA ILE A 144 -10.30 -2.76 -11.90
C ILE A 144 -8.83 -2.53 -11.56
N ILE A 145 -8.39 -3.07 -10.43
CA ILE A 145 -6.99 -3.03 -9.99
C ILE A 145 -6.45 -4.45 -10.13
N GLU A 146 -5.37 -4.62 -10.90
CA GLU A 146 -4.78 -5.93 -11.22
C GLU A 146 -4.07 -6.58 -10.00
N GLY A 147 -4.05 -5.91 -8.84
CA GLY A 147 -3.60 -6.48 -7.58
C GLY A 147 -3.94 -5.65 -6.34
N ASP A 148 -3.68 -6.22 -5.17
CA ASP A 148 -3.95 -5.62 -3.87
C ASP A 148 -3.00 -4.45 -3.56
N LEU A 149 -3.52 -3.23 -3.53
CA LEU A 149 -2.72 -2.05 -3.17
C LEU A 149 -2.76 -1.84 -1.65
N GLY A 150 -1.67 -2.23 -0.97
CA GLY A 150 -1.55 -2.14 0.49
C GLY A 150 -1.61 -0.71 1.04
N GLY A 151 -1.32 0.31 0.22
CA GLY A 151 -1.34 1.72 0.62
C GLY A 151 -2.68 2.43 0.48
N GLY A 152 -3.58 1.95 -0.37
CA GLY A 152 -4.80 2.69 -0.71
C GLY A 152 -5.91 1.91 -1.44
N GLY A 153 -5.81 0.58 -1.56
CA GLY A 153 -6.75 -0.23 -2.34
C GLY A 153 -7.94 -0.82 -1.57
N LEU A 154 -7.98 -0.69 -0.24
CA LEU A 154 -9.00 -1.38 0.57
C LEU A 154 -10.31 -0.59 0.64
N TYR A 155 -11.39 -1.22 0.18
CA TYR A 155 -12.75 -0.73 0.38
C TYR A 155 -13.38 -1.39 1.60
N THR A 156 -13.90 -0.59 2.54
CA THR A 156 -14.64 -1.10 3.69
C THR A 156 -15.68 -0.09 4.19
N THR A 157 -16.48 -0.46 5.20
CA THR A 157 -17.40 0.44 5.87
C THR A 157 -16.81 0.94 7.20
N VAL A 158 -17.31 2.07 7.70
CA VAL A 158 -16.87 2.61 9.00
C VAL A 158 -17.07 1.59 10.13
N ASN A 159 -18.20 0.87 10.14
CA ASN A 159 -18.49 -0.12 11.18
C ASN A 159 -17.48 -1.27 11.17
N GLU A 160 -17.08 -1.74 9.99
CA GLU A 160 -16.09 -2.81 9.86
C GLU A 160 -14.68 -2.31 10.23
N LEU A 161 -14.31 -1.09 9.84
CA LEU A 161 -13.05 -0.47 10.25
C LEU A 161 -12.95 -0.34 11.78
N LEU A 162 -14.04 0.02 12.45
CA LEU A 162 -14.10 0.10 13.92
C LEU A 162 -13.88 -1.26 14.58
N LYS A 163 -14.30 -2.38 13.97
CA LYS A 163 -13.99 -3.72 14.49
C LYS A 163 -12.49 -4.01 14.43
N ILE A 164 -11.81 -3.59 13.36
CA ILE A 164 -10.36 -3.74 13.23
C ILE A 164 -9.67 -2.92 14.33
N TYR A 165 -10.07 -1.66 14.53
CA TYR A 165 -9.53 -0.83 15.60
C TYR A 165 -9.78 -1.41 16.99
N HIS A 166 -10.99 -1.92 17.24
CA HIS A 166 -11.31 -2.61 18.47
C HIS A 166 -10.41 -3.85 18.68
N GLY A 167 -10.16 -4.65 17.64
CA GLY A 167 -9.26 -5.80 17.70
C GLY A 167 -7.80 -5.42 18.04
N ILE A 168 -7.31 -4.27 17.55
CA ILE A 168 -6.00 -3.75 17.92
C ILE A 168 -6.01 -3.30 19.39
N LEU A 169 -7.00 -2.51 19.79
CA LEU A 169 -7.12 -1.95 21.14
C LEU A 169 -7.31 -3.03 22.22
N THR A 170 -7.88 -4.18 21.85
CA THR A 170 -8.07 -5.33 22.73
C THR A 170 -6.96 -6.39 22.60
N ALA A 171 -5.91 -6.11 21.82
CA ALA A 171 -4.80 -7.02 21.55
C ALA A 171 -5.21 -8.36 20.92
N GLN A 172 -6.38 -8.44 20.27
CA GLN A 172 -6.83 -9.62 19.54
C GLN A 172 -6.08 -9.80 18.20
N LEU A 173 -5.56 -8.70 17.65
CA LEU A 173 -4.81 -8.66 16.39
C LEU A 173 -3.29 -8.50 16.57
N LEU A 174 -2.83 -8.52 17.82
CA LEU A 174 -1.41 -8.44 18.23
C LEU A 174 -0.85 -9.83 18.55
#